data_AF-A0AAC8W2F7-F1
#
_entry.id   AF-A0AAC8W2F7-F1
#
_cell.length_a   1.000
_cell.length_b   1.000
_cell.length_c   1.000
_cell.angle_alpha   90.00
_cell.angle_beta   90.00
_cell.angle_gamma   90.00
#
_symmetry.space_group_name_H-M   'P 1'
#
loop_
_entity.id
_entity.type
_entity.pdbx_description
1 polymer ?
#
loop_
_entity_poly.entity_id
_entity_poly.type
_entity_poly.pdbx_seq_one_letter_code
_entity_poly.pdbx_strand_id
1 'polypeptide(L)'
;MSDRWTVRDSVLAVVLLAALVGGVVGLAVGLLHEGVLLMQALAFDLPDGERLGQGAPGLLRTLGVPVAGGLLLGVLSMLVRRWRPNDIVDAVEANALYGGKMSLIDSLRLTVTTALSNGSGASVGMEAAYTQAGAGLASALGQRLRLRRADLRTMVGCGAAAAIAAAYHAPLAGAFYAFELVLGGYTLAVLAPVGAAAVLGVAVSSLLTGGEIPLALGRPVEIAGWDYAACGVVGFLAGWLSILAMQAVTVAERGFKRLPVPRWLRPAIGGLAFGGVALAVPAVMGSGPGAVPPELAGGALALALTLVAKILASALSLGSGFRGGLFSASLFIGGLFGGLLSVATASLLPGLGIDGGLLLLVGMGSVAAGIVGAPVTMVLLVLETTQDLWAASGVLIGVVLSTTVVRQAFGYSFSTWRFHLRGVPIRGAYDIGWLSELTAFRLMRRDAKTVPAALTVEALRRLYPLGSAKMVFAVDEGGRYAGLVDMAAIHDPDLDAAAAETRIAALARKADAVLMPGDDARTVLSRFGKAEVEVLPVLSSPTDRRIIGYVTESFALRRYSQALERQRGEDLGERGLWGRD
;
A
#
# COMPACT_ATOMS: atom_id res chain seq x y z
N MET A 1 -22.14 -40.11 -9.13
CA MET A 1 -22.90 -39.08 -8.38
C MET A 1 -22.38 -39.02 -6.96
N SER A 2 -21.41 -38.14 -6.69
CA SER A 2 -21.19 -37.60 -5.35
C SER A 2 -20.77 -36.14 -5.55
N ASP A 3 -21.76 -35.25 -5.65
CA ASP A 3 -21.54 -33.81 -5.58
C ASP A 3 -21.02 -33.49 -4.18
N ARG A 4 -19.70 -33.55 -4.01
CA ARG A 4 -19.05 -32.97 -2.84
C ARG A 4 -19.11 -31.46 -3.04
N TRP A 5 -20.15 -30.85 -2.47
CA TRP A 5 -20.26 -29.40 -2.32
C TRP A 5 -18.97 -28.87 -1.67
N THR A 6 -18.06 -28.38 -2.50
CA THR A 6 -16.87 -27.70 -2.03
C THR A 6 -17.24 -26.28 -1.63
N VAL A 7 -16.66 -25.76 -0.54
CA VAL A 7 -16.77 -24.35 -0.09
C VAL A 7 -16.57 -23.33 -1.24
N ARG A 8 -15.89 -23.77 -2.30
CA ARG A 8 -15.56 -23.06 -3.53
C ARG A 8 -16.74 -22.65 -4.41
N ASP A 9 -17.91 -23.29 -4.29
CA ASP A 9 -19.02 -23.11 -5.24
C ASP A 9 -20.24 -22.39 -4.66
N SER A 10 -20.24 -22.08 -3.36
CA SER A 10 -21.34 -21.43 -2.66
C SER A 10 -20.90 -20.09 -2.06
N VAL A 11 -21.53 -19.00 -2.51
CA VAL A 11 -21.35 -17.65 -1.96
C VAL A 11 -21.61 -17.65 -0.45
N LEU A 12 -22.65 -18.37 -0.01
CA LEU A 12 -22.97 -18.50 1.40
C LEU A 12 -21.84 -19.17 2.20
N ALA A 13 -21.21 -20.21 1.63
CA ALA A 13 -20.10 -20.89 2.29
C ALA A 13 -18.87 -19.96 2.45
N VAL A 14 -18.59 -19.12 1.46
CA VAL A 14 -17.52 -18.12 1.53
C VAL A 14 -17.84 -17.06 2.60
N VAL A 15 -19.09 -16.58 2.67
CA VAL A 15 -19.51 -15.62 3.70
C VAL A 15 -19.40 -16.22 5.10
N LEU A 16 -19.86 -17.45 5.32
CA LEU A 16 -19.76 -18.14 6.62
C LEU A 16 -18.30 -18.39 7.01
N LEU A 17 -17.45 -18.77 6.06
CA LEU A 17 -16.02 -18.93 6.29
C LEU A 17 -15.36 -17.59 6.65
N ALA A 18 -15.68 -16.52 5.92
CA ALA A 18 -15.19 -15.18 6.18
C ALA A 18 -15.61 -14.69 7.56
N ALA A 19 -16.85 -14.94 7.95
CA ALA A 19 -17.39 -14.63 9.28
C ALA A 19 -16.61 -15.39 10.38
N LEU A 20 -16.41 -16.70 10.23
CA LEU A 20 -15.63 -17.51 11.17
C LEU A 20 -14.18 -16.99 11.30
N VAL A 21 -13.55 -16.68 10.17
CA VAL A 21 -12.22 -16.05 10.15
C VAL A 21 -12.25 -14.71 10.87
N GLY A 22 -13.28 -13.90 10.62
CA GLY A 22 -13.49 -12.63 11.31
C GLY A 22 -13.49 -12.79 12.82
N GLY A 23 -14.25 -13.75 13.35
CA GLY A 23 -14.27 -14.05 14.78
C GLY A 23 -12.90 -14.49 15.34
N VAL A 24 -12.18 -15.36 14.64
CA VAL A 24 -10.82 -15.80 15.05
C VAL A 24 -9.83 -14.63 15.02
N VAL A 25 -9.92 -13.77 14.01
CA VAL A 25 -9.07 -12.57 13.91
C VAL A 25 -9.43 -11.55 14.98
N GLY A 26 -10.70 -11.34 15.28
CA GLY A 26 -11.18 -10.47 16.37
C GLY A 26 -10.62 -10.91 17.72
N LEU A 27 -10.68 -12.21 18.02
CA LEU A 27 -10.06 -12.80 19.20
C LEU A 27 -8.54 -12.56 19.23
N ALA A 28 -7.84 -12.83 18.13
CA ALA A 28 -6.39 -12.62 18.05
C ALA A 28 -5.99 -11.15 18.23
N VAL A 29 -6.75 -10.21 17.67
CA VAL A 29 -6.52 -8.77 17.82
C VAL A 29 -6.82 -8.31 19.25
N GLY A 30 -7.91 -8.76 19.86
CA GLY A 30 -8.23 -8.47 21.26
C GLY A 30 -7.11 -8.94 22.21
N LEU A 31 -6.66 -10.18 22.07
CA LEU A 31 -5.55 -10.71 22.85
C LEU A 31 -4.24 -9.97 22.61
N LEU A 32 -3.97 -9.55 21.36
CA LEU A 32 -2.78 -8.78 21.05
C LEU A 32 -2.84 -7.37 21.66
N HIS A 33 -4.01 -6.74 21.65
CA HIS A 33 -4.23 -5.44 22.26
C HIS A 33 -3.99 -5.48 23.76
N GLU A 34 -4.67 -6.38 24.47
CA GLU A 34 -4.50 -6.58 25.91
C GLU A 34 -3.07 -6.98 26.27
N GLY A 35 -2.44 -7.84 25.46
CA GLY A 35 -1.05 -8.23 25.63
C GLY A 35 -0.08 -7.03 25.56
N VAL A 36 -0.31 -6.09 24.63
CA VAL A 36 0.52 -4.88 24.52
C VAL A 36 0.26 -3.92 25.68
N LEU A 37 -0.99 -3.73 26.10
CA LEU A 37 -1.31 -2.92 27.28
C LEU A 37 -0.64 -3.47 28.54
N LEU A 38 -0.71 -4.79 28.74
CA LEU A 38 -0.02 -5.47 29.84
C LEU A 38 1.50 -5.28 29.76
N MET A 39 2.09 -5.41 28.57
CA MET A 39 3.52 -5.16 28.38
C MET A 39 3.90 -3.72 28.75
N GLN A 40 3.07 -2.73 28.38
CA GLN A 40 3.30 -1.33 28.73
C GLN A 40 3.17 -1.10 30.24
N ALA A 41 2.11 -1.64 30.86
CA ALA A 41 1.88 -1.52 32.29
C ALA A 41 3.04 -2.07 33.10
N LEU A 42 3.53 -3.28 32.75
CA LEU A 42 4.67 -3.91 33.44
C LEU A 42 6.01 -3.20 33.17
N ALA A 43 6.26 -2.80 31.91
CA ALA A 43 7.54 -2.20 31.55
C ALA A 43 7.68 -0.78 32.13
N PHE A 44 6.60 0.02 32.08
CA PHE A 44 6.59 1.41 32.53
C PHE A 44 6.08 1.60 33.96
N ASP A 45 5.58 0.53 34.62
CA ASP A 45 5.08 0.57 36.00
C ASP A 45 3.93 1.55 36.14
N LEU A 46 2.96 1.39 35.24
CA LEU A 46 1.80 2.26 35.18
C LEU A 46 0.82 1.88 36.31
N PRO A 47 0.21 2.87 36.98
CA PRO A 47 -0.89 2.62 37.90
C PRO A 47 -2.03 1.85 37.24
N ASP A 48 -2.79 1.10 38.03
CA ASP A 48 -3.94 0.33 37.54
C ASP A 48 -4.94 1.27 36.82
N GLY A 49 -5.22 0.95 35.56
CA GLY A 49 -6.14 1.72 34.72
C GLY A 49 -5.51 2.89 33.95
N GLU A 50 -4.25 3.25 34.20
CA GLU A 50 -3.55 4.28 33.42
C GLU A 50 -2.95 3.71 32.13
N ARG A 51 -3.05 4.48 31.05
CA ARG A 51 -2.44 4.14 29.75
C ARG A 51 -1.16 4.94 29.52
N LEU A 52 -0.24 4.35 28.77
CA LEU A 52 1.00 5.01 28.40
C LEU A 52 0.71 6.32 27.65
N GLY A 53 1.21 7.44 28.18
CA GLY A 53 0.99 8.78 27.65
C GLY A 53 -0.01 9.65 28.42
N GLN A 54 -0.76 9.09 29.38
CA GLN A 54 -1.58 9.85 30.35
C GLN A 54 -0.78 10.32 31.57
N GLY A 55 0.18 9.50 32.01
CA GLY A 55 1.13 9.83 33.07
C GLY A 55 2.57 9.98 32.56
N ALA A 56 3.44 10.49 33.44
CA ALA A 56 4.88 10.53 33.22
C ALA A 56 5.57 9.39 34.00
N PRO A 57 6.00 8.31 33.33
CA PRO A 57 6.80 7.29 34.00
C PRO A 57 8.11 7.88 34.53
N GLY A 58 8.67 7.25 35.56
CA GLY A 58 9.95 7.70 36.13
C GLY A 58 11.06 7.77 35.08
N LEU A 59 11.99 8.73 35.24
CA LEU A 59 13.11 9.01 34.33
C LEU A 59 13.81 7.75 33.80
N LEU A 60 14.10 6.80 34.69
CA LEU A 60 14.78 5.55 34.35
C LEU A 60 13.97 4.67 33.40
N ARG A 61 12.65 4.60 33.56
CA ARG A 61 11.77 3.78 32.71
C ARG A 61 11.53 4.47 31.37
N THR A 62 11.31 5.78 31.36
CA THR A 62 11.08 6.58 30.15
C THR A 62 12.26 6.54 29.18
N LEU A 63 13.50 6.41 29.67
CA LEU A 63 14.68 6.20 28.82
C LEU A 63 15.08 4.72 28.67
N GLY A 64 15.10 3.98 29.78
CA GLY A 64 15.64 2.64 29.84
C GLY A 64 14.80 1.62 29.06
N VAL A 65 13.48 1.70 29.14
CA VAL A 65 12.57 0.76 28.46
C VAL A 65 12.68 0.89 26.93
N PRO A 66 12.60 2.10 26.33
CA PRO A 66 12.88 2.28 24.90
C PRO A 66 14.23 1.75 24.44
N VAL A 67 15.29 2.00 25.20
CA VAL A 67 16.66 1.55 24.86
C VAL A 67 16.74 0.02 24.89
N ALA A 68 16.24 -0.61 25.96
CA ALA A 68 16.23 -2.05 26.11
C ALA A 68 15.38 -2.73 25.03
N GLY A 69 14.19 -2.19 24.76
CA GLY A 69 13.30 -2.65 23.69
C GLY A 69 13.91 -2.53 22.30
N GLY A 70 14.55 -1.39 22.01
CA GLY A 70 15.28 -1.18 20.78
C GLY A 70 16.46 -2.14 20.61
N LEU A 71 17.22 -2.39 21.68
CA LEU A 71 18.32 -3.36 21.67
C LEU A 71 17.80 -4.78 21.41
N LEU A 72 16.73 -5.19 22.10
CA LEU A 72 16.09 -6.48 21.92
C LEU A 72 15.61 -6.68 20.47
N LEU A 73 14.91 -5.69 19.90
CA LEU A 73 14.47 -5.70 18.51
C LEU A 73 15.64 -5.78 17.53
N GLY A 74 16.69 -5.01 17.79
CA GLY A 74 17.92 -5.01 17.03
C GLY A 74 18.59 -6.38 16.97
N VAL A 75 18.80 -7.00 18.13
CA VAL A 75 19.40 -8.34 18.26
C VAL A 75 18.51 -9.40 17.62
N LEU A 76 17.19 -9.37 17.87
CA LEU A 76 16.25 -10.30 17.26
C LEU A 76 16.27 -10.18 15.73
N SER A 77 16.26 -8.96 15.20
CA SER A 77 16.32 -8.73 13.75
C SER A 77 17.62 -9.25 13.13
N MET A 78 18.75 -9.11 13.83
CA MET A 78 20.05 -9.64 13.39
C MET A 78 20.04 -11.17 13.38
N LEU A 79 19.54 -11.80 14.45
CA LEU A 79 19.51 -13.25 14.58
C LEU A 79 18.61 -13.86 13.51
N VAL A 80 17.39 -13.35 13.34
CA VAL A 80 16.46 -13.96 12.40
C VAL A 80 16.89 -13.76 10.94
N ARG A 81 17.57 -12.64 10.62
CA ARG A 81 18.10 -12.40 9.28
C ARG A 81 19.18 -13.40 8.85
N ARG A 82 19.79 -14.14 9.79
CA ARG A 82 20.68 -15.28 9.46
C ARG A 82 19.92 -16.47 8.86
N TRP A 83 18.67 -16.67 9.26
CA TRP A 83 17.85 -17.83 8.86
C TRP A 83 16.82 -17.48 7.79
N ARG A 84 16.34 -16.23 7.78
CA ARG A 84 15.33 -15.71 6.85
C ARG A 84 15.78 -14.36 6.29
N PRO A 85 16.57 -14.35 5.21
CA PRO A 85 17.13 -13.13 4.64
C PRO A 85 16.10 -12.30 3.84
N ASN A 86 15.01 -12.93 3.39
CA ASN A 86 13.99 -12.28 2.58
C ASN A 86 13.14 -11.30 3.39
N ASP A 87 12.69 -10.24 2.72
CA ASP A 87 11.75 -9.27 3.28
C ASP A 87 10.38 -9.92 3.58
N ILE A 88 9.68 -9.36 4.57
CA ILE A 88 8.32 -9.77 4.91
C ILE A 88 7.37 -9.19 3.87
N VAL A 89 6.58 -10.05 3.25
CA VAL A 89 5.48 -9.65 2.35
C VAL A 89 4.27 -9.25 3.21
N ASP A 90 3.86 -8.00 3.11
CA ASP A 90 2.66 -7.51 3.80
C ASP A 90 1.37 -7.85 3.05
N ALA A 91 0.22 -7.60 3.66
CA ALA A 91 -1.09 -7.93 3.07
C ALA A 91 -1.34 -7.22 1.73
N VAL A 92 -0.88 -5.97 1.57
CA VAL A 92 -1.05 -5.19 0.34
C VAL A 92 -0.18 -5.79 -0.77
N GLU A 93 1.10 -6.04 -0.49
CA GLU A 93 2.05 -6.67 -1.42
C GLU A 93 1.59 -8.09 -1.80
N ALA A 94 1.15 -8.88 -0.81
CA ALA A 94 0.62 -10.23 -1.01
C ALA A 94 -0.55 -10.22 -1.97
N ASN A 95 -1.47 -9.27 -1.81
CA ASN A 95 -2.66 -9.22 -2.64
C ASN A 95 -2.38 -8.69 -4.04
N ALA A 96 -1.51 -7.67 -4.16
CA ALA A 96 -1.13 -7.06 -5.42
C ALA A 96 -0.24 -7.96 -6.29
N LEU A 97 0.71 -8.70 -5.69
CA LEU A 97 1.75 -9.43 -6.42
C LEU A 97 1.64 -10.95 -6.30
N TYR A 98 1.20 -11.47 -5.15
CA TYR A 98 1.28 -12.91 -4.85
C TYR A 98 -0.09 -13.61 -4.77
N GLY A 99 -1.17 -12.93 -5.20
CA GLY A 99 -2.52 -13.49 -5.23
C GLY A 99 -3.06 -13.84 -3.84
N GLY A 100 -2.68 -13.07 -2.82
CA GLY A 100 -3.10 -13.27 -1.43
C GLY A 100 -2.30 -14.32 -0.65
N LYS A 101 -1.21 -14.87 -1.22
CA LYS A 101 -0.38 -15.84 -0.51
C LYS A 101 0.55 -15.13 0.47
N MET A 102 0.41 -15.48 1.75
CA MET A 102 1.25 -14.97 2.84
C MET A 102 1.88 -16.12 3.64
N SER A 103 3.06 -15.86 4.19
CA SER A 103 3.75 -16.76 5.11
C SER A 103 3.29 -16.48 6.54
N LEU A 104 2.61 -17.45 7.17
CA LEU A 104 2.12 -17.30 8.55
C LEU A 104 3.25 -16.99 9.55
N ILE A 105 4.43 -17.58 9.33
CA ILE A 105 5.61 -17.34 10.18
C ILE A 105 6.09 -15.89 10.03
N ASP A 106 6.15 -15.37 8.80
CA ASP A 106 6.61 -14.00 8.58
C ASP A 106 5.55 -12.97 9.04
N SER A 107 4.26 -13.31 8.94
CA SER A 107 3.18 -12.56 9.56
C SER A 107 3.34 -12.48 11.08
N LEU A 108 3.51 -13.61 11.76
CA LEU A 108 3.72 -13.65 13.21
C LEU A 108 4.96 -12.85 13.62
N ARG A 109 6.05 -12.95 12.86
CA ARG A 109 7.27 -12.16 13.12
C ARG A 109 7.01 -10.66 13.05
N LEU A 110 6.29 -10.17 12.05
CA LEU A 110 5.96 -8.74 11.95
C LEU A 110 5.05 -8.31 13.09
N THR A 111 4.04 -9.11 13.42
CA THR A 111 3.12 -8.86 14.52
C THR A 111 3.87 -8.75 15.85
N VAL A 112 4.72 -9.73 16.19
CA VAL A 112 5.49 -9.75 17.45
C VAL A 112 6.49 -8.59 17.52
N THR A 113 7.23 -8.31 16.43
CA THR A 113 8.21 -7.21 16.44
C THR A 113 7.55 -5.83 16.53
N THR A 114 6.34 -5.68 15.99
CA THR A 114 5.55 -4.45 16.12
C THR A 114 4.97 -4.31 17.53
N ALA A 115 4.45 -5.41 18.11
CA ALA A 115 3.99 -5.46 19.50
C ALA A 115 5.11 -5.13 20.50
N LEU A 116 6.30 -5.69 20.32
CA LEU A 116 7.49 -5.36 21.11
C LEU A 116 7.87 -3.88 20.96
N SER A 117 7.79 -3.33 19.76
CA SER A 117 8.09 -1.91 19.53
C SER A 117 7.14 -1.00 20.29
N ASN A 118 5.83 -1.21 20.14
CA ASN A 118 4.81 -0.41 20.80
C ASN A 118 4.80 -0.65 22.33
N GLY A 119 4.99 -1.89 22.78
CA GLY A 119 5.14 -2.25 24.19
C GLY A 119 6.36 -1.62 24.86
N SER A 120 7.43 -1.33 24.08
CA SER A 120 8.62 -0.60 24.56
C SER A 120 8.45 0.93 24.49
N GLY A 121 7.25 1.42 24.19
CA GLY A 121 6.91 2.84 24.15
C GLY A 121 7.19 3.56 22.83
N ALA A 122 7.60 2.85 21.77
CA ALA A 122 7.85 3.47 20.47
C ALA A 122 6.61 4.23 19.96
N SER A 123 6.81 5.43 19.44
CA SER A 123 5.74 6.33 19.00
C SER A 123 5.17 5.90 17.63
N VAL A 124 4.58 4.72 17.57
CA VAL A 124 4.09 4.08 16.33
C VAL A 124 2.79 3.32 16.60
N GLY A 125 1.95 3.20 15.57
CA GLY A 125 0.69 2.46 15.64
C GLY A 125 0.86 0.95 15.46
N MET A 126 -0.13 0.21 15.98
CA MET A 126 -0.23 -1.27 15.90
C MET A 126 -0.95 -1.79 14.66
N GLU A 127 -1.51 -0.91 13.83
CA GLU A 127 -2.24 -1.24 12.60
C GLU A 127 -1.54 -2.31 11.74
N ALA A 128 -0.26 -2.15 11.44
CA ALA A 128 0.50 -3.12 10.66
C ALA A 128 0.55 -4.51 11.33
N ALA A 129 0.57 -4.59 12.67
CA ALA A 129 0.56 -5.85 13.40
C ALA A 129 -0.82 -6.54 13.32
N TYR A 130 -1.89 -5.76 13.52
CA TYR A 130 -3.27 -6.24 13.45
C TYR A 130 -3.59 -6.74 12.05
N THR A 131 -3.39 -5.90 11.04
CA THR A 131 -3.63 -6.25 9.63
C THR A 131 -2.83 -7.48 9.23
N GLN A 132 -1.54 -7.54 9.58
CA GLN A 132 -0.70 -8.68 9.20
C GLN A 132 -1.11 -9.98 9.91
N ALA A 133 -1.49 -9.91 11.19
CA ALA A 133 -1.98 -11.07 11.92
C ALA A 133 -3.28 -11.59 11.28
N GLY A 134 -4.24 -10.70 11.04
CA GLY A 134 -5.53 -11.05 10.44
C GLY A 134 -5.39 -11.61 9.02
N ALA A 135 -4.70 -10.88 8.15
CA ALA A 135 -4.42 -11.29 6.77
C ALA A 135 -3.61 -12.59 6.70
N GLY A 136 -2.61 -12.76 7.57
CA GLY A 136 -1.77 -13.95 7.65
C GLY A 136 -2.55 -15.20 8.07
N LEU A 137 -3.40 -15.08 9.10
CA LEU A 137 -4.28 -16.17 9.55
C LEU A 137 -5.28 -16.56 8.47
N ALA A 138 -5.94 -15.57 7.86
CA ALA A 138 -6.89 -15.80 6.78
C ALA A 138 -6.23 -16.44 5.55
N SER A 139 -5.04 -15.96 5.16
CA SER A 139 -4.26 -16.54 4.06
C SER A 139 -3.85 -17.99 4.36
N ALA A 140 -3.37 -18.28 5.57
CA ALA A 140 -2.95 -19.61 5.96
C ALA A 140 -4.12 -20.61 5.91
N LEU A 141 -5.29 -20.21 6.40
CA LEU A 141 -6.50 -21.02 6.31
C LEU A 141 -6.95 -21.21 4.85
N GLY A 142 -6.99 -20.13 4.07
CA GLY A 142 -7.36 -20.18 2.65
C GLY A 142 -6.43 -21.07 1.83
N GLN A 143 -5.12 -21.06 2.11
CA GLN A 143 -4.14 -21.94 1.47
C GLN A 143 -4.35 -23.41 1.87
N ARG A 144 -4.65 -23.69 3.14
CA ARG A 144 -4.98 -25.06 3.60
C ARG A 144 -6.24 -25.60 2.93
N LEU A 145 -7.25 -24.74 2.74
CA LEU A 145 -8.48 -25.06 2.02
C LEU A 145 -8.30 -25.04 0.48
N ARG A 146 -7.09 -24.72 0.01
CA ARG A 146 -6.74 -24.62 -1.41
C ARG A 146 -7.71 -23.70 -2.17
N LEU A 147 -8.03 -22.54 -1.60
CA LEU A 147 -8.90 -21.56 -2.25
C LEU A 147 -8.31 -21.07 -3.58
N ARG A 148 -9.18 -20.64 -4.50
CA ARG A 148 -8.74 -20.04 -5.77
C ARG A 148 -8.04 -18.71 -5.49
N ARG A 149 -7.31 -18.19 -6.48
CA ARG A 149 -6.60 -16.91 -6.33
C ARG A 149 -7.56 -15.79 -5.88
N ALA A 150 -8.68 -15.59 -6.58
CA ALA A 150 -9.67 -14.56 -6.23
C ALA A 150 -10.24 -14.72 -4.80
N ASP A 151 -10.59 -15.95 -4.42
CA ASP A 151 -11.11 -16.26 -3.09
C ASP A 151 -10.05 -16.04 -1.99
N LEU A 152 -8.79 -16.43 -2.25
CA LEU A 152 -7.69 -16.21 -1.30
C LEU A 152 -7.39 -14.72 -1.11
N ARG A 153 -7.42 -13.94 -2.18
CA ARG A 153 -7.33 -12.47 -2.14
C ARG A 153 -8.46 -11.89 -1.29
N THR A 154 -9.68 -12.36 -1.50
CA THR A 154 -10.86 -11.98 -0.71
C THR A 154 -10.69 -12.34 0.76
N MET A 155 -10.22 -13.55 1.09
CA MET A 155 -9.98 -13.97 2.48
C MET A 155 -8.91 -13.13 3.16
N VAL A 156 -7.82 -12.78 2.46
CA VAL A 156 -6.82 -11.83 2.97
C VAL A 156 -7.44 -10.47 3.30
N GLY A 157 -8.30 -9.96 2.40
CA GLY A 157 -9.10 -8.77 2.65
C GLY A 157 -10.03 -8.90 3.86
N CYS A 158 -10.73 -10.02 4.02
CA CYS A 158 -11.58 -10.31 5.17
C CYS A 158 -10.78 -10.31 6.49
N GLY A 159 -9.60 -10.91 6.49
CA GLY A 159 -8.70 -10.90 7.65
C GLY A 159 -8.19 -9.51 8.00
N ALA A 160 -7.81 -8.70 7.00
CA ALA A 160 -7.43 -7.30 7.20
C ALA A 160 -8.61 -6.45 7.72
N ALA A 161 -9.80 -6.63 7.15
CA ALA A 161 -11.00 -5.93 7.56
C ALA A 161 -11.39 -6.24 9.00
N ALA A 162 -11.46 -7.53 9.36
CA ALA A 162 -11.74 -7.96 10.72
C ALA A 162 -10.71 -7.43 11.71
N ALA A 163 -9.44 -7.36 11.33
CA ALA A 163 -8.39 -6.90 12.21
C ALA A 163 -8.50 -5.40 12.53
N ILE A 164 -8.68 -4.56 11.51
CA ILE A 164 -8.86 -3.11 11.71
C ILE A 164 -10.20 -2.81 12.37
N ALA A 165 -11.26 -3.49 11.97
CA ALA A 165 -12.56 -3.38 12.61
C ALA A 165 -12.47 -3.67 14.11
N ALA A 166 -11.88 -4.80 14.48
CA ALA A 166 -11.70 -5.22 15.87
C ALA A 166 -10.81 -4.24 16.67
N ALA A 167 -9.76 -3.69 16.06
CA ALA A 167 -8.82 -2.79 16.72
C ALA A 167 -9.40 -1.41 17.05
N TYR A 168 -10.37 -0.93 16.25
CA TYR A 168 -10.96 0.40 16.39
C TYR A 168 -12.45 0.38 16.73
N HIS A 169 -13.03 -0.80 16.97
CA HIS A 169 -14.48 -0.98 17.15
C HIS A 169 -15.32 -0.36 16.01
N ALA A 170 -14.81 -0.44 14.77
CA ALA A 170 -15.33 0.28 13.61
C ALA A 170 -15.46 -0.67 12.40
N PRO A 171 -16.56 -1.44 12.30
CA PRO A 171 -16.73 -2.46 11.26
C PRO A 171 -16.76 -1.90 9.83
N LEU A 172 -17.40 -0.77 9.58
CA LEU A 172 -17.42 -0.15 8.25
C LEU A 172 -16.04 0.38 7.87
N ALA A 173 -15.35 1.06 8.80
CA ALA A 173 -13.98 1.52 8.60
C ALA A 173 -13.04 0.35 8.29
N GLY A 174 -13.13 -0.76 9.02
CA GLY A 174 -12.35 -1.96 8.74
C GLY A 174 -12.64 -2.57 7.37
N ALA A 175 -13.92 -2.64 6.97
CA ALA A 175 -14.29 -3.14 5.64
C ALA A 175 -13.70 -2.25 4.52
N PHE A 176 -13.82 -0.93 4.64
CA PHE A 176 -13.27 0.00 3.65
C PHE A 176 -11.74 0.07 3.67
N TYR A 177 -11.11 -0.18 4.83
CA TYR A 177 -9.65 -0.37 4.89
C TYR A 177 -9.21 -1.51 3.98
N ALA A 178 -9.92 -2.64 4.02
CA ALA A 178 -9.65 -3.75 3.12
C ALA A 178 -9.92 -3.38 1.66
N PHE A 179 -11.01 -2.66 1.33
CA PHE A 179 -11.30 -2.25 -0.04
C PHE A 179 -10.29 -1.26 -0.63
N GLU A 180 -9.88 -0.25 0.14
CA GLU A 180 -9.01 0.82 -0.32
C GLU A 180 -7.53 0.43 -0.35
N LEU A 181 -7.03 -0.27 0.69
CA LEU A 181 -5.60 -0.58 0.80
C LEU A 181 -5.23 -1.99 0.36
N VAL A 182 -6.06 -2.98 0.64
CA VAL A 182 -5.68 -4.39 0.43
C VAL A 182 -6.18 -4.89 -0.92
N LEU A 183 -7.49 -4.78 -1.17
CA LEU A 183 -8.17 -5.32 -2.34
C LEU A 183 -8.02 -4.42 -3.57
N GLY A 184 -8.19 -3.10 -3.40
CA GLY A 184 -8.17 -2.15 -4.51
C GLY A 184 -9.39 -2.27 -5.38
N GLY A 185 -10.56 -2.38 -4.77
CA GLY A 185 -11.83 -2.52 -5.46
C GLY A 185 -12.92 -3.05 -4.54
N TYR A 186 -14.15 -2.67 -4.83
CA TYR A 186 -15.34 -3.22 -4.19
C TYR A 186 -16.24 -3.80 -5.28
N THR A 187 -16.72 -5.03 -5.06
CA THR A 187 -17.76 -5.65 -5.88
C THR A 187 -18.80 -6.27 -4.96
N LEU A 188 -20.03 -6.46 -5.46
CA LEU A 188 -21.11 -7.07 -4.68
C LEU A 188 -20.71 -8.45 -4.13
N ALA A 189 -19.87 -9.20 -4.86
CA ALA A 189 -19.37 -10.51 -4.46
C ALA A 189 -18.46 -10.45 -3.23
N VAL A 190 -17.65 -9.39 -3.08
CA VAL A 190 -16.67 -9.25 -1.99
C VAL A 190 -17.26 -8.46 -0.81
N LEU A 191 -18.32 -7.68 -1.02
CA LEU A 191 -18.97 -6.89 0.02
C LEU A 191 -19.49 -7.73 1.19
N ALA A 192 -20.27 -8.77 0.91
CA ALA A 192 -20.87 -9.62 1.92
C ALA A 192 -19.83 -10.35 2.81
N PRO A 193 -18.81 -11.06 2.26
CA PRO A 193 -17.83 -11.75 3.10
C PRO A 193 -16.95 -10.77 3.91
N VAL A 194 -16.53 -9.65 3.32
CA VAL A 194 -15.73 -8.64 4.04
C VAL A 194 -16.52 -8.00 5.17
N GLY A 195 -17.77 -7.62 4.92
CA GLY A 195 -18.66 -7.06 5.95
C GLY A 195 -18.93 -8.05 7.08
N ALA A 196 -19.24 -9.31 6.75
CA ALA A 196 -19.46 -10.36 7.74
C ALA A 196 -18.23 -10.61 8.63
N ALA A 197 -17.04 -10.63 8.02
CA ALA A 197 -15.78 -10.77 8.76
C ALA A 197 -15.53 -9.56 9.69
N ALA A 198 -15.76 -8.34 9.21
CA ALA A 198 -15.59 -7.12 10.00
C ALA A 198 -16.52 -7.08 11.22
N VAL A 199 -17.82 -7.37 11.01
CA VAL A 199 -18.83 -7.38 12.08
C VAL A 199 -18.53 -8.45 13.12
N LEU A 200 -18.22 -9.69 12.70
CA LEU A 200 -17.87 -10.73 13.67
C LEU A 200 -16.52 -10.49 14.36
N GLY A 201 -15.57 -9.85 13.69
CA GLY A 201 -14.32 -9.42 14.30
C GLY A 201 -14.56 -8.49 15.48
N VAL A 202 -15.40 -7.46 15.29
CA VAL A 202 -15.78 -6.52 16.36
C VAL A 202 -16.57 -7.21 17.45
N ALA A 203 -17.56 -8.03 17.08
CA ALA A 203 -18.40 -8.72 18.06
C ALA A 203 -17.55 -9.60 19.01
N VAL A 204 -16.56 -10.32 18.48
CA VAL A 204 -15.69 -11.18 19.28
C VAL A 204 -14.65 -10.37 20.06
N SER A 205 -14.03 -9.35 19.47
CA SER A 205 -13.03 -8.54 20.19
C SER A 205 -13.66 -7.77 21.37
N SER A 206 -14.90 -7.30 21.20
CA SER A 206 -15.64 -6.55 22.23
C SER A 206 -15.94 -7.40 23.48
N LEU A 207 -15.96 -8.73 23.37
CA LEU A 207 -16.07 -9.61 24.54
C LEU A 207 -14.85 -9.55 25.45
N LEU A 208 -13.70 -9.15 24.92
CA LEU A 208 -12.44 -9.01 25.67
C LEU A 208 -12.19 -7.57 26.11
N THR A 209 -12.42 -6.61 25.21
CA THR A 209 -12.04 -5.19 25.42
C THR A 209 -13.17 -4.34 26.00
N GLY A 210 -14.35 -4.91 26.27
CA GLY A 210 -15.49 -4.20 26.84
C GLY A 210 -16.28 -3.32 25.88
N GLY A 211 -15.85 -3.21 24.61
CA GLY A 211 -16.60 -2.51 23.55
C GLY A 211 -16.61 -0.99 23.66
N GLU A 212 -15.64 -0.39 24.33
CA GLU A 212 -15.56 1.07 24.48
C GLU A 212 -15.34 1.76 23.14
N ILE A 213 -16.16 2.78 22.84
CA ILE A 213 -16.00 3.64 21.68
C ILE A 213 -14.92 4.69 22.01
N PRO A 214 -13.75 4.70 21.34
CA PRO A 214 -12.58 5.45 21.82
C PRO A 214 -12.69 6.98 21.75
N LEU A 215 -13.71 7.53 21.06
CA LEU A 215 -13.69 8.93 20.61
C LEU A 215 -15.05 9.65 20.69
N ALA A 216 -15.88 9.35 21.68
CA ALA A 216 -17.14 10.06 21.87
C ALA A 216 -16.91 11.50 22.37
N LEU A 217 -17.30 12.51 21.57
CA LEU A 217 -17.20 13.94 21.95
C LEU A 217 -18.13 14.34 23.10
N GLY A 218 -19.05 13.47 23.51
CA GLY A 218 -20.02 13.73 24.58
C GLY A 218 -21.11 14.76 24.24
N ARG A 219 -21.06 15.37 23.06
CA ARG A 219 -22.06 16.28 22.50
C ARG A 219 -22.14 16.13 20.98
N PRO A 220 -23.31 16.33 20.35
CA PRO A 220 -23.42 16.37 18.90
C PRO A 220 -22.70 17.61 18.34
N VAL A 221 -22.14 17.47 17.14
CA VAL A 221 -21.57 18.56 16.36
C VAL A 221 -22.66 19.19 15.52
N GLU A 222 -22.87 20.48 15.69
CA GLU A 222 -23.74 21.28 14.81
C GLU A 222 -22.87 21.98 13.77
N ILE A 223 -23.18 21.81 12.49
CA ILE A 223 -22.48 22.50 11.40
C ILE A 223 -23.28 23.73 11.00
N ALA A 224 -22.68 24.90 11.11
CA ALA A 224 -23.29 26.17 10.75
C ALA A 224 -22.28 27.17 10.18
N GLY A 225 -22.79 28.23 9.56
CA GLY A 225 -22.00 29.39 9.14
C GLY A 225 -20.76 29.03 8.31
N TRP A 226 -19.57 29.25 8.89
CA TRP A 226 -18.28 29.10 8.22
C TRP A 226 -17.63 27.72 8.40
N ASP A 227 -18.31 26.78 9.06
CA ASP A 227 -17.74 25.47 9.40
C ASP A 227 -17.26 24.68 8.18
N TYR A 228 -18.05 24.63 7.10
CA TYR A 228 -17.66 23.92 5.87
C TYR A 228 -16.42 24.54 5.22
N ALA A 229 -16.30 25.86 5.21
CA ALA A 229 -15.13 26.55 4.70
C ALA A 229 -13.90 26.27 5.58
N ALA A 230 -14.08 26.27 6.90
CA ALA A 230 -13.04 25.92 7.86
C ALA A 230 -12.56 24.47 7.69
N CYS A 231 -13.49 23.52 7.49
CA CYS A 231 -13.16 22.13 7.17
C CYS A 231 -12.27 22.04 5.91
N GLY A 232 -12.58 22.85 4.90
CA GLY A 232 -11.81 22.93 3.67
C GLY A 232 -10.36 23.40 3.91
N VAL A 233 -10.21 24.49 4.68
CA VAL A 233 -8.89 25.05 5.04
C VAL A 233 -8.08 24.07 5.87
N VAL A 234 -8.69 23.45 6.89
CA VAL A 234 -8.04 22.41 7.70
C VAL A 234 -7.55 21.27 6.84
N GLY A 235 -8.39 20.76 5.92
CA GLY A 235 -8.03 19.68 5.00
C GLY A 235 -6.84 20.02 4.11
N PHE A 236 -6.83 21.22 3.51
CA PHE A 236 -5.72 21.68 2.68
C PHE A 236 -4.40 21.72 3.47
N LEU A 237 -4.41 22.30 4.67
CA LEU A 237 -3.23 22.39 5.53
C LEU A 237 -2.79 21.01 6.08
N ALA A 238 -3.76 20.15 6.40
CA ALA A 238 -3.52 18.77 6.82
C ALA A 238 -2.81 17.94 5.74
N GLY A 239 -3.06 18.23 4.45
CA GLY A 239 -2.34 17.61 3.34
C GLY A 239 -0.83 17.90 3.40
N TRP A 240 -0.47 19.17 3.60
CA TRP A 240 0.93 19.56 3.77
C TRP A 240 1.56 18.98 5.03
N LEU A 241 0.82 18.97 6.15
CA LEU A 241 1.28 18.36 7.39
C LEU A 241 1.53 16.85 7.23
N SER A 242 0.68 16.17 6.46
CA SER A 242 0.84 14.74 6.12
C SER A 242 2.15 14.50 5.36
N ILE A 243 2.44 15.33 4.36
CA ILE A 243 3.70 15.27 3.60
C ILE A 243 4.89 15.49 4.54
N LEU A 244 4.83 16.51 5.39
CA LEU A 244 5.88 16.82 6.36
C LEU A 244 6.15 15.63 7.28
N ALA A 245 5.11 15.00 7.83
CA ALA A 245 5.26 13.84 8.71
C ALA A 245 5.90 12.64 7.99
N MET A 246 5.47 12.34 6.76
CA MET A 246 6.08 11.27 5.94
C MET A 246 7.54 11.57 5.57
N GLN A 247 7.85 12.83 5.25
CA GLN A 247 9.21 13.26 4.96
C GLN A 247 10.10 13.21 6.21
N ALA A 248 9.58 13.57 7.39
CA ALA A 248 10.31 13.50 8.65
C ALA A 248 10.81 12.07 8.93
N VAL A 249 9.95 11.05 8.72
CA VAL A 249 10.36 9.63 8.82
C VAL A 249 11.47 9.31 7.83
N THR A 250 11.35 9.76 6.58
CA THR A 250 12.34 9.51 5.53
C THR A 250 13.69 10.16 5.86
N VAL A 251 13.67 11.38 6.38
CA VAL A 251 14.87 12.11 6.80
C VAL A 251 15.53 11.41 7.99
N ALA A 252 14.75 11.01 9.00
CA ALA A 252 15.24 10.26 10.14
C ALA A 252 15.89 8.94 9.70
N GLU A 253 15.24 8.17 8.82
CA GLU A 253 15.78 6.91 8.29
C GLU A 253 17.13 7.13 7.57
N ARG A 254 17.25 8.16 6.74
CA ARG A 254 18.52 8.53 6.09
C ARG A 254 19.58 8.92 7.11
N GLY A 255 19.21 9.66 8.16
CA GLY A 255 20.10 10.03 9.27
C GLY A 255 20.67 8.81 9.98
N PHE A 256 19.80 7.90 10.45
CA PHE A 256 20.22 6.67 11.10
C PHE A 256 21.03 5.74 10.19
N LYS A 257 20.75 5.74 8.87
CA LYS A 257 21.55 4.97 7.90
C LYS A 257 22.99 5.46 7.77
N ARG A 258 23.24 6.77 7.96
CA ARG A 258 24.57 7.40 7.90
C ARG A 258 25.41 7.21 9.15
N LEU A 259 24.80 6.85 10.29
CA LEU A 259 25.54 6.62 11.52
C LEU A 259 26.51 5.43 11.36
N PRO A 260 27.79 5.56 11.79
CA PRO A 260 28.82 4.52 11.70
C PRO A 260 28.66 3.47 12.81
N VAL A 261 27.43 2.97 13.00
CA VAL A 261 27.07 1.98 14.02
C VAL A 261 26.46 0.72 13.38
N PRO A 262 26.64 -0.46 13.98
CA PRO A 262 26.00 -1.68 13.51
C PRO A 262 24.47 -1.53 13.41
N ARG A 263 23.87 -2.15 12.39
CA ARG A 263 22.42 -2.03 12.12
C ARG A 263 21.54 -2.46 13.30
N TRP A 264 22.00 -3.43 14.10
CA TRP A 264 21.27 -3.93 15.26
C TRP A 264 21.27 -2.93 16.44
N LEU A 265 22.20 -1.97 16.49
CA LEU A 265 22.25 -0.99 17.58
C LEU A 265 21.38 0.25 17.29
N ARG A 266 21.00 0.47 16.02
CA ARG A 266 20.23 1.65 15.61
C ARG A 266 18.91 1.82 16.35
N PRO A 267 18.08 0.78 16.56
CA PRO A 267 16.82 0.96 17.29
C PRO A 267 17.07 1.31 18.77
N ALA A 268 18.15 0.84 19.41
CA ALA A 268 18.48 1.26 20.77
C ALA A 268 18.82 2.76 20.85
N ILE A 269 19.59 3.28 19.89
CA ILE A 269 19.91 4.71 19.77
C ILE A 269 18.64 5.52 19.49
N GLY A 270 17.77 5.00 18.62
CA GLY A 270 16.44 5.58 18.40
C GLY A 270 15.59 5.62 19.66
N GLY A 271 15.63 4.55 20.45
CA GLY A 271 14.99 4.42 21.75
C GLY A 271 15.40 5.52 22.71
N LEU A 272 16.72 5.75 22.81
CA LEU A 272 17.26 6.86 23.61
C LEU A 272 16.78 8.22 23.07
N ALA A 273 16.81 8.41 21.75
CA ALA A 273 16.45 9.67 21.13
C ALA A 273 14.97 10.04 21.30
N PHE A 274 14.04 9.13 20.99
CA PHE A 274 12.61 9.40 21.21
C PHE A 274 12.24 9.36 22.70
N GLY A 275 12.91 8.53 23.51
CA GLY A 275 12.77 8.55 24.96
C GLY A 275 13.12 9.91 25.56
N GLY A 276 14.16 10.57 25.04
CA GLY A 276 14.48 11.96 25.40
C GLY A 276 13.38 12.96 25.07
N VAL A 277 12.71 12.79 23.92
CA VAL A 277 11.51 13.59 23.57
C VAL A 277 10.36 13.28 24.54
N ALA A 278 10.17 12.01 24.89
CA ALA A 278 9.12 11.56 25.81
C ALA A 278 9.31 12.05 27.25
N LEU A 279 10.54 12.37 27.68
CA LEU A 279 10.77 13.03 28.98
C LEU A 279 10.14 14.42 29.05
N ALA A 280 10.19 15.17 27.96
CA ALA A 280 9.58 16.50 27.89
C ALA A 280 8.08 16.41 27.63
N VAL A 281 7.64 15.46 26.80
CA VAL A 281 6.25 15.30 26.39
C VAL A 281 5.84 13.82 26.46
N PRO A 282 5.43 13.29 27.63
CA PRO A 282 5.09 11.88 27.80
C PRO A 282 3.98 11.38 26.86
N ALA A 283 3.05 12.26 26.49
CA ALA A 283 1.93 11.97 25.58
C ALA A 283 2.35 11.48 24.19
N VAL A 284 3.63 11.63 23.80
CA VAL A 284 4.12 11.16 22.50
C VAL A 284 4.38 9.65 22.47
N MET A 285 4.46 8.97 23.61
CA MET A 285 4.75 7.54 23.67
C MET A 285 3.62 6.68 23.10
N GLY A 286 3.97 5.52 22.56
CA GLY A 286 3.02 4.57 21.99
C GLY A 286 2.23 5.10 20.80
N SER A 287 1.02 4.57 20.59
CA SER A 287 0.11 5.01 19.52
C SER A 287 -0.48 6.41 19.78
N GLY A 288 -0.34 6.93 21.00
CA GLY A 288 -1.07 8.10 21.51
C GLY A 288 -2.42 7.70 22.13
N PRO A 289 -2.93 8.46 23.11
CA PRO A 289 -4.31 8.32 23.58
C PRO A 289 -5.24 8.64 22.42
N GLY A 290 -6.22 7.76 22.16
CA GLY A 290 -7.09 7.83 20.98
C GLY A 290 -7.80 9.17 20.78
N ALA A 291 -8.11 9.88 21.88
CA ALA A 291 -8.58 11.26 21.89
C ALA A 291 -7.50 12.19 22.46
N VAL A 292 -7.41 13.43 21.95
CA VAL A 292 -6.56 14.48 22.54
C VAL A 292 -6.96 14.61 24.02
N PRO A 293 -6.08 14.27 24.99
CA PRO A 293 -6.47 14.28 26.38
C PRO A 293 -6.98 15.67 26.79
N PRO A 294 -8.00 15.76 27.66
CA PRO A 294 -8.49 17.05 28.18
C PRO A 294 -7.39 17.87 28.86
N GLU A 295 -6.30 17.24 29.28
CA GLU A 295 -5.08 17.87 29.82
C GLU A 295 -4.30 18.71 28.80
N LEU A 296 -4.51 18.53 27.49
CA LEU A 296 -3.98 19.42 26.44
C LEU A 296 -4.81 20.69 26.24
N ALA A 297 -5.77 20.96 27.13
CA ALA A 297 -6.34 22.28 27.38
C ALA A 297 -5.32 23.33 27.86
N GLY A 298 -4.03 22.97 27.98
CA GLY A 298 -2.89 23.87 28.29
C GLY A 298 -2.58 24.97 27.24
N GLY A 299 -3.49 25.21 26.29
CA GLY A 299 -3.40 26.30 25.31
C GLY A 299 -2.61 25.96 24.04
N ALA A 300 -2.61 26.90 23.09
CA ALA A 300 -2.05 26.71 21.75
C ALA A 300 -0.57 26.28 21.75
N LEU A 301 0.23 26.80 22.70
CA LEU A 301 1.65 26.45 22.80
C LEU A 301 1.87 24.98 23.16
N ALA A 302 1.10 24.45 24.12
CA ALA A 302 1.21 23.05 24.54
C ALA A 302 0.84 22.09 23.41
N LEU A 303 -0.24 22.40 22.68
CA LEU A 303 -0.66 21.64 21.49
C LEU A 303 0.39 21.69 20.38
N ALA A 304 0.96 22.86 20.10
CA ALA A 304 2.00 23.01 19.08
C ALA A 304 3.28 22.23 19.45
N LEU A 305 3.74 22.31 20.70
CA LEU A 305 4.90 21.55 21.18
C LEU A 305 4.64 20.04 21.12
N THR A 306 3.45 19.60 21.52
CA THR A 306 3.07 18.17 21.49
C THR A 306 2.97 17.65 20.06
N LEU A 307 2.42 18.45 19.13
CA LEU A 307 2.36 18.12 17.70
C LEU A 307 3.76 17.91 17.12
N VAL A 308 4.67 18.85 17.36
CA VAL A 308 6.07 18.75 16.88
C VAL A 308 6.77 17.56 17.54
N ALA A 309 6.61 17.39 18.85
CA ALA A 309 7.19 16.27 19.58
C ALA A 309 6.67 14.92 19.08
N LYS A 310 5.38 14.79 18.77
CA LYS A 310 4.80 13.54 18.25
C LYS A 310 5.33 13.19 16.85
N ILE A 311 5.42 14.17 15.96
CA ILE A 311 6.00 13.97 14.62
C ILE A 311 7.47 13.52 14.76
N LEU A 312 8.24 14.21 15.61
CA LEU A 312 9.64 13.88 15.85
C LEU A 312 9.81 12.49 16.46
N ALA A 313 9.06 12.16 17.52
CA ALA A 313 9.12 10.85 18.17
C ALA A 313 8.75 9.71 17.21
N SER A 314 7.72 9.91 16.38
CA SER A 314 7.30 8.93 15.36
C SER A 314 8.37 8.75 14.27
N ALA A 315 8.97 9.84 13.81
CA ALA A 315 10.07 9.82 12.84
C ALA A 315 11.31 9.12 13.39
N LEU A 316 11.72 9.43 14.62
CA LEU A 316 12.85 8.80 15.29
C LEU A 316 12.61 7.30 15.54
N SER A 317 11.39 6.93 15.95
CA SER A 317 11.00 5.53 16.16
C SER A 317 11.12 4.72 14.87
N LEU A 318 10.43 5.15 13.81
CA LEU A 318 10.45 4.43 12.52
C LEU A 318 11.80 4.50 11.82
N GLY A 319 12.46 5.67 11.83
CA GLY A 319 13.74 5.89 11.16
C GLY A 319 14.90 5.10 11.76
N SER A 320 14.85 4.82 13.07
CA SER A 320 15.88 4.04 13.77
C SER A 320 15.74 2.53 13.62
N GLY A 321 14.55 2.05 13.23
CA GLY A 321 14.27 0.64 12.96
C GLY A 321 13.25 -0.04 13.87
N PHE A 322 12.54 0.70 14.75
CA PHE A 322 11.34 0.17 15.38
C PHE A 322 10.29 -0.18 14.31
N ARG A 323 9.42 -1.14 14.62
CA ARG A 323 8.39 -1.64 13.72
C ARG A 323 7.03 -1.09 14.12
N GLY A 324 6.26 -0.62 13.14
CA GLY A 324 4.90 -0.12 13.33
C GLY A 324 4.38 0.63 12.11
N GLY A 325 3.13 1.08 12.22
CA GLY A 325 2.45 1.90 11.21
C GLY A 325 2.31 3.35 11.65
N LEU A 326 1.96 4.22 10.70
CA LEU A 326 1.62 5.62 11.01
C LEU A 326 0.11 5.83 11.20
N PHE A 327 -0.77 4.85 11.01
CA PHE A 327 -2.22 5.06 11.08
C PHE A 327 -2.69 5.65 12.42
N SER A 328 -2.37 5.03 13.56
CA SER A 328 -2.79 5.58 14.85
C SER A 328 -2.04 6.89 15.19
N ALA A 329 -0.76 6.96 14.80
CA ALA A 329 0.05 8.16 15.02
C ALA A 329 -0.48 9.36 14.21
N SER A 330 -0.98 9.14 12.99
CA SER A 330 -1.51 10.18 12.13
C SER A 330 -2.87 10.68 12.60
N LEU A 331 -3.71 9.81 13.18
CA LEU A 331 -4.92 10.25 13.88
C LEU A 331 -4.56 11.19 15.03
N PHE A 332 -3.60 10.81 15.88
CA PHE A 332 -3.20 11.68 17.00
C PHE A 332 -2.55 12.99 16.53
N ILE A 333 -1.64 12.95 15.55
CA ILE A 333 -1.06 14.15 14.91
C ILE A 333 -2.17 15.05 14.35
N GLY A 334 -3.16 14.46 13.67
CA GLY A 334 -4.29 15.20 13.11
C GLY A 334 -5.20 15.80 14.17
N GLY A 335 -5.48 15.07 15.26
CA GLY A 335 -6.24 15.58 16.40
C GLY A 335 -5.55 16.75 17.09
N LEU A 336 -4.23 16.65 17.31
CA LEU A 336 -3.41 17.74 17.85
C LEU A 336 -3.43 18.97 16.94
N PHE A 337 -3.33 18.74 15.62
CA PHE A 337 -3.38 19.81 14.62
C PHE A 337 -4.75 20.50 14.56
N GLY A 338 -5.83 19.72 14.53
CA GLY A 338 -7.20 20.24 14.55
C GLY A 338 -7.53 20.97 15.84
N GLY A 339 -7.08 20.45 16.99
CA GLY A 339 -7.19 21.10 18.28
C GLY A 339 -6.41 22.42 18.34
N LEU A 340 -5.19 22.45 17.78
CA LEU A 340 -4.39 23.69 17.68
C LEU A 340 -5.12 24.75 16.85
N LEU A 341 -5.70 24.36 15.71
CA LEU A 341 -6.49 25.25 14.88
C LEU A 341 -7.77 25.72 15.59
N SER A 342 -8.42 24.86 16.38
CA SER A 342 -9.57 25.25 17.20
C SER A 342 -9.22 26.34 18.21
N VAL A 343 -8.09 26.23 18.92
CA VAL A 343 -7.65 27.28 19.84
C VAL A 343 -7.26 28.56 19.09
N ALA A 344 -6.62 28.43 17.92
CA ALA A 344 -6.26 29.57 17.08
C ALA A 344 -7.48 30.32 16.52
N THR A 345 -8.50 29.62 16.03
CA THR A 345 -9.73 30.25 15.53
C THR A 345 -10.52 30.90 16.66
N ALA A 346 -10.62 30.26 17.82
CA ALA A 346 -11.30 30.83 18.98
C ALA A 346 -10.63 32.13 19.49
N SER A 347 -9.31 32.24 19.37
CA SER A 347 -8.55 33.42 19.83
C SER A 347 -8.43 34.53 18.78
N LEU A 348 -8.22 34.19 17.51
CA LEU A 348 -7.99 35.18 16.44
C LEU A 348 -9.29 35.61 15.74
N LEU A 349 -10.29 34.73 15.68
CA LEU A 349 -11.51 34.91 14.90
C LEU A 349 -12.77 34.47 15.71
N PRO A 350 -12.97 34.98 16.95
CA PRO A 350 -14.04 34.51 17.84
C PRO A 350 -15.45 34.71 17.25
N GLY A 351 -15.63 35.69 16.36
CA GLY A 351 -16.92 35.98 15.72
C GLY A 351 -17.36 34.97 14.65
N LEU A 352 -16.51 34.01 14.26
CA LEU A 352 -16.88 32.99 13.27
C LEU A 352 -17.69 31.83 13.85
N GLY A 353 -17.64 31.62 15.18
CA GLY A 353 -18.43 30.59 15.86
C GLY A 353 -18.14 29.16 15.42
N ILE A 354 -16.92 28.87 14.92
CA ILE A 354 -16.56 27.56 14.38
C ILE A 354 -16.48 26.52 15.50
N ASP A 355 -17.11 25.36 15.31
CA ASP A 355 -17.10 24.30 16.31
C ASP A 355 -15.70 23.68 16.48
N GLY A 356 -15.15 23.74 17.70
CA GLY A 356 -13.82 23.21 17.99
C GLY A 356 -13.71 21.68 17.91
N GLY A 357 -14.78 20.96 18.24
CA GLY A 357 -14.86 19.52 18.12
C GLY A 357 -14.82 19.09 16.65
N LEU A 358 -15.53 19.81 15.78
CA LEU A 358 -15.47 19.62 14.34
C LEU A 358 -14.05 19.79 13.81
N LEU A 359 -13.35 20.86 14.16
CA LEU A 359 -11.97 21.10 13.70
C LEU A 359 -11.00 20.01 14.15
N LEU A 360 -11.14 19.51 15.39
CA LEU A 360 -10.37 18.38 15.90
C LEU A 360 -10.60 17.13 15.04
N LEU A 361 -11.86 16.76 14.79
CA LEU A 361 -12.21 15.57 14.02
C LEU A 361 -11.79 15.67 12.55
N VAL A 362 -11.96 16.85 11.94
CA VAL A 362 -11.52 17.12 10.57
C VAL A 362 -10.00 17.03 10.47
N GLY A 363 -9.26 17.60 11.42
CA GLY A 363 -7.81 17.48 11.48
C GLY A 363 -7.36 16.02 11.60
N MET A 364 -7.99 15.27 12.52
CA MET A 364 -7.73 13.85 12.77
C MET A 364 -7.91 13.01 11.50
N GLY A 365 -9.10 13.08 10.88
CA GLY A 365 -9.40 12.31 9.68
C GLY A 365 -8.56 12.75 8.46
N SER A 366 -8.34 14.05 8.29
CA SER A 366 -7.62 14.60 7.12
C SER A 366 -6.14 14.27 7.11
N VAL A 367 -5.44 14.38 8.25
CA VAL A 367 -4.02 13.98 8.33
C VAL A 367 -3.89 12.47 8.20
N ALA A 368 -4.78 11.71 8.84
CA ALA A 368 -4.76 10.26 8.73
C ALA A 368 -5.00 9.77 7.30
N ALA A 369 -5.96 10.37 6.58
CA ALA A 369 -6.24 10.03 5.19
C ALA A 369 -5.07 10.38 4.26
N GLY A 370 -4.44 11.55 4.46
CA GLY A 370 -3.27 11.96 3.69
C GLY A 370 -2.07 11.02 3.89
N ILE A 371 -1.82 10.56 5.12
CA ILE A 371 -0.71 9.65 5.42
C ILE A 371 -1.01 8.22 4.98
N VAL A 372 -2.19 7.68 5.31
CA VAL A 372 -2.54 6.27 5.05
C VAL A 372 -2.91 6.05 3.58
N GLY A 373 -3.57 7.03 2.95
CA GLY A 373 -4.07 6.94 1.57
C GLY A 373 -5.43 6.23 1.45
N ALA A 374 -6.22 6.23 2.53
CA ALA A 374 -7.52 5.56 2.61
C ALA A 374 -8.62 6.55 3.06
N PRO A 375 -9.09 7.42 2.15
CA PRO A 375 -10.00 8.50 2.50
C PRO A 375 -11.34 8.01 3.06
N VAL A 376 -11.99 7.03 2.43
CA VAL A 376 -13.32 6.57 2.86
C VAL A 376 -13.22 5.86 4.20
N THR A 377 -12.16 5.08 4.40
CA THR A 377 -11.82 4.44 5.67
C THR A 377 -11.77 5.45 6.80
N MET A 378 -11.13 6.60 6.60
CA MET A 378 -11.00 7.63 7.65
C MET A 378 -12.30 8.34 7.94
N VAL A 379 -13.11 8.64 6.93
CA VAL A 379 -14.44 9.23 7.12
C VAL A 379 -15.34 8.29 7.94
N LEU A 380 -15.34 7.00 7.59
CA LEU A 380 -16.12 5.98 8.30
C LEU A 380 -15.58 5.73 9.70
N LEU A 381 -14.26 5.78 9.89
CA LEU A 381 -13.66 5.65 11.21
C LEU A 381 -14.12 6.77 12.13
N VAL A 382 -14.11 8.02 11.66
CA VAL A 382 -14.67 9.13 12.44
C VAL A 382 -16.15 8.92 12.69
N LEU A 383 -16.94 8.60 11.67
CA LEU A 383 -18.37 8.35 11.80
C LEU A 383 -18.68 7.29 12.86
N GLU A 384 -18.01 6.14 12.85
CA GLU A 384 -18.29 5.04 13.76
C GLU A 384 -17.76 5.32 15.18
N THR A 385 -16.63 6.02 15.31
CA THR A 385 -16.05 6.34 16.62
C THR A 385 -16.69 7.54 17.29
N THR A 386 -17.38 8.42 16.56
CA THR A 386 -18.13 9.56 17.13
C THR A 386 -19.63 9.36 17.12
N GLN A 387 -20.14 8.46 16.28
CA GLN A 387 -21.57 8.27 16.01
C GLN A 387 -22.27 9.54 15.50
N ASP A 388 -21.52 10.44 14.86
CA ASP A 388 -22.01 11.73 14.38
C ASP A 388 -21.83 11.88 12.86
N LEU A 389 -22.95 11.87 12.14
CA LEU A 389 -23.00 11.99 10.69
C LEU A 389 -22.59 13.38 10.20
N TRP A 390 -22.91 14.43 10.95
CA TRP A 390 -22.56 15.80 10.59
C TRP A 390 -21.06 15.99 10.69
N ALA A 391 -20.45 15.59 11.80
CA ALA A 391 -19.00 15.58 11.94
C ALA A 391 -18.32 14.82 10.79
N ALA A 392 -18.83 13.63 10.43
CA ALA A 392 -18.30 12.84 9.32
C ALA A 392 -18.37 13.57 7.96
N SER A 393 -19.42 14.35 7.72
CA SER A 393 -19.55 15.16 6.50
C SER A 393 -18.49 16.28 6.41
N GLY A 394 -18.16 16.92 7.53
CA GLY A 394 -17.06 17.89 7.59
C GLY A 394 -15.71 17.22 7.37
N VAL A 395 -15.51 16.05 7.98
CA VAL A 395 -14.29 15.24 7.78
C VAL A 395 -14.13 14.84 6.31
N LEU A 396 -15.21 14.47 5.63
CA LEU A 396 -15.19 14.14 4.19
C LEU A 396 -14.59 15.27 3.35
N ILE A 397 -15.00 16.53 3.60
CA ILE A 397 -14.47 17.70 2.88
C ILE A 397 -12.97 17.85 3.12
N GLY A 398 -12.54 17.77 4.39
CA GLY A 398 -11.13 17.90 4.74
C GLY A 398 -10.27 16.78 4.15
N VAL A 399 -10.76 15.55 4.20
CA VAL A 399 -10.11 14.34 3.67
C VAL A 399 -9.92 14.43 2.15
N VAL A 400 -10.94 14.87 1.40
CA VAL A 400 -10.84 15.02 -0.06
C VAL A 400 -9.75 16.02 -0.43
N LEU A 401 -9.67 17.17 0.26
CA LEU A 401 -8.65 18.16 -0.01
C LEU A 401 -7.25 17.68 0.42
N SER A 402 -7.12 17.11 1.61
CA SER A 402 -5.83 16.59 2.11
C SER A 402 -5.25 15.53 1.19
N THR A 403 -6.07 14.55 0.79
CA THR A 403 -5.64 13.48 -0.13
C THR A 403 -5.33 14.01 -1.54
N THR A 404 -6.07 15.01 -2.02
CA THR A 404 -5.76 15.69 -3.29
C THR A 404 -4.41 16.39 -3.24
N VAL A 405 -4.11 17.13 -2.17
CA VAL A 405 -2.81 17.80 -1.96
C VAL A 405 -1.68 16.78 -1.92
N VAL A 406 -1.81 15.72 -1.11
CA VAL A 406 -0.79 14.67 -1.02
C VAL A 406 -0.56 13.99 -2.37
N ARG A 407 -1.63 13.67 -3.10
CA ARG A 407 -1.53 13.00 -4.40
C ARG A 407 -0.88 13.88 -5.47
N GLN A 408 -1.15 15.18 -5.48
CA GLN A 408 -0.57 16.10 -6.46
C GLN A 408 0.88 16.47 -6.12
N ALA A 409 1.19 16.71 -4.84
CA ALA A 409 2.50 17.22 -4.42
C ALA A 409 3.52 16.10 -4.10
N PHE A 410 3.07 14.94 -3.60
CA PHE A 410 3.95 13.85 -3.17
C PHE A 410 3.76 12.56 -3.96
N GLY A 411 2.57 12.30 -4.50
CA GLY A 411 2.29 11.22 -5.46
C GLY A 411 2.09 9.82 -4.86
N TYR A 412 2.40 9.63 -3.57
CA TYR A 412 2.25 8.36 -2.85
C TYR A 412 1.64 8.60 -1.47
N SER A 413 1.03 7.58 -0.86
CA SER A 413 0.74 7.56 0.58
C SER A 413 1.87 6.86 1.32
N PHE A 414 1.91 6.90 2.65
CA PHE A 414 2.92 6.18 3.42
C PHE A 414 2.89 4.67 3.15
N SER A 415 1.68 4.12 2.98
CA SER A 415 1.43 2.71 2.68
C SER A 415 2.00 2.28 1.32
N THR A 416 2.04 3.17 0.32
CA THR A 416 2.56 2.86 -1.02
C THR A 416 3.99 3.34 -1.26
N TRP A 417 4.41 4.40 -0.56
CA TRP A 417 5.74 5.00 -0.67
C TRP A 417 6.86 4.00 -0.37
N ARG A 418 6.64 3.09 0.60
CA ARG A 418 7.64 2.08 0.96
C ARG A 418 7.90 1.06 -0.15
N PHE A 419 6.89 0.76 -0.98
CA PHE A 419 7.07 -0.08 -2.18
C PHE A 419 7.92 0.65 -3.22
N HIS A 420 7.65 1.93 -3.44
CA HIS A 420 8.44 2.75 -4.35
C HIS A 420 9.93 2.78 -3.96
N LEU A 421 10.24 2.92 -2.66
CA LEU A 421 11.62 2.86 -2.15
C LEU A 421 12.31 1.49 -2.36
N ARG A 422 11.54 0.40 -2.49
CA ARG A 422 12.04 -0.95 -2.80
C ARG A 422 12.07 -1.23 -4.31
N GLY A 423 11.70 -0.27 -5.17
CA GLY A 423 11.61 -0.44 -6.62
C GLY A 423 10.37 -1.21 -7.08
N VAL A 424 9.38 -1.40 -6.21
CA VAL A 424 8.12 -2.07 -6.51
C VAL A 424 7.08 -1.01 -6.91
N PRO A 425 6.60 -0.99 -8.17
CA PRO A 425 5.75 0.09 -8.69
C PRO A 425 4.26 -0.06 -8.28
N ILE A 426 3.99 -0.16 -6.98
CA ILE A 426 2.61 -0.15 -6.44
C ILE A 426 2.27 1.29 -6.05
N ARG A 427 1.36 1.94 -6.79
CA ARG A 427 0.86 3.29 -6.45
C ARG A 427 -0.51 3.28 -5.76
N GLY A 428 -1.13 2.10 -5.68
CA GLY A 428 -2.39 1.85 -5.00
C GLY A 428 -2.80 0.40 -5.20
N ALA A 429 -3.82 -0.06 -4.49
CA ALA A 429 -4.26 -1.45 -4.56
C ALA A 429 -4.81 -1.86 -5.95
N TYR A 430 -5.17 -0.89 -6.79
CA TYR A 430 -5.59 -1.07 -8.19
C TYR A 430 -4.41 -1.35 -9.16
N ASP A 431 -3.16 -1.00 -8.80
CA ASP A 431 -1.98 -1.25 -9.62
C ASP A 431 -1.48 -2.67 -9.34
N ILE A 432 -2.18 -3.64 -9.92
CA ILE A 432 -1.82 -5.05 -9.85
C ILE A 432 -0.58 -5.25 -10.75
N GLY A 433 0.51 -5.76 -10.17
CA GLY A 433 1.75 -6.16 -10.87
C GLY A 433 1.60 -7.30 -11.88
N TRP A 434 0.39 -7.51 -12.38
CA TRP A 434 0.07 -8.51 -13.39
C TRP A 434 0.46 -8.04 -14.81
N LEU A 435 0.40 -6.74 -15.07
CA LEU A 435 0.92 -6.19 -16.34
C LEU A 435 2.43 -6.34 -16.47
N SER A 436 3.16 -6.30 -15.35
CA SER A 436 4.59 -6.61 -15.30
C SER A 436 4.90 -8.09 -15.52
N GLU A 437 3.93 -9.00 -15.41
CA GLU A 437 4.11 -10.41 -15.77
C GLU A 437 3.99 -10.68 -17.27
N LEU A 438 3.31 -9.82 -18.04
CA LEU A 438 3.25 -9.90 -19.50
C LEU A 438 4.47 -9.19 -20.10
N THR A 439 5.64 -9.83 -20.01
CA THR A 439 6.86 -9.28 -20.61
C THR A 439 6.93 -9.54 -22.12
N ALA A 440 7.70 -8.75 -22.84
CA ALA A 440 8.01 -8.98 -24.25
C ALA A 440 8.54 -10.41 -24.48
N PHE A 441 9.35 -10.94 -23.57
CA PHE A 441 9.84 -12.33 -23.63
C PHE A 441 8.72 -13.39 -23.60
N ARG A 442 7.64 -13.14 -22.85
CA ARG A 442 6.48 -14.05 -22.81
C ARG A 442 5.51 -13.84 -23.98
N LEU A 443 5.49 -12.63 -24.56
CA LEU A 443 4.65 -12.28 -25.70
C LEU A 443 5.29 -12.64 -27.05
N MET A 444 6.61 -12.79 -27.11
CA MET A 444 7.32 -12.95 -28.38
C MET A 444 7.13 -14.31 -29.01
N ARG A 445 7.14 -14.32 -30.34
CA ARG A 445 7.37 -15.52 -31.14
C ARG A 445 8.86 -15.64 -31.45
N ARG A 446 9.36 -16.87 -31.54
CA ARG A 446 10.79 -17.17 -31.72
C ARG A 446 11.20 -17.37 -33.19
N ASP A 447 10.24 -17.38 -34.10
CA ASP A 447 10.43 -17.60 -35.54
C ASP A 447 10.64 -16.29 -36.31
N ALA A 448 11.54 -15.43 -35.81
CA ALA A 448 11.84 -14.15 -36.45
C ALA A 448 12.49 -14.37 -37.82
N LYS A 449 11.91 -13.80 -38.88
CA LYS A 449 12.45 -13.84 -40.24
C LYS A 449 13.54 -12.78 -40.39
N THR A 450 14.80 -13.21 -40.46
CA THR A 450 15.96 -12.32 -40.58
C THR A 450 16.62 -12.44 -41.95
N VAL A 451 17.12 -11.33 -42.49
CA VAL A 451 17.84 -11.27 -43.77
C VAL A 451 19.10 -10.41 -43.66
N PRO A 452 20.21 -10.75 -44.34
CA PRO A 452 21.40 -9.91 -44.35
C PRO A 452 21.10 -8.54 -44.95
N ALA A 453 21.54 -7.46 -44.31
CA ALA A 453 21.37 -6.09 -44.81
C ALA A 453 22.13 -5.86 -46.13
N ALA A 454 23.16 -6.66 -46.40
CA ALA A 454 23.92 -6.66 -47.65
C ALA A 454 23.19 -7.31 -48.83
N LEU A 455 22.07 -8.01 -48.59
CA LEU A 455 21.30 -8.68 -49.62
C LEU A 455 20.72 -7.64 -50.61
N THR A 456 20.55 -8.01 -51.87
CA THR A 456 19.90 -7.17 -52.89
C THR A 456 18.39 -7.30 -52.82
N VAL A 457 17.67 -6.27 -53.29
CA VAL A 457 16.21 -6.28 -53.40
C VAL A 457 15.74 -7.47 -54.23
N GLU A 458 16.38 -7.75 -55.36
CA GLU A 458 16.05 -8.89 -56.23
C GLU A 458 16.17 -10.23 -55.49
N ALA A 459 17.27 -10.46 -54.77
CA ALA A 459 17.47 -11.68 -54.00
C ALA A 459 16.46 -11.80 -52.86
N LEU A 460 16.10 -10.69 -52.21
CA LEU A 460 15.08 -10.68 -51.16
C LEU A 460 13.69 -11.04 -51.71
N ARG A 461 13.31 -10.52 -52.89
CA ARG A 461 12.03 -10.84 -53.55
C ARG A 461 11.92 -12.32 -53.92
N ARG A 462 13.04 -12.96 -54.30
CA ARG A 462 13.08 -14.42 -54.56
C ARG A 462 12.88 -15.24 -53.28
N LEU A 463 13.46 -14.80 -52.16
CA LEU A 463 13.31 -15.47 -50.86
C LEU A 463 11.93 -15.27 -50.24
N TYR A 464 11.34 -14.08 -50.44
CA TYR A 464 10.02 -13.71 -49.93
C TYR A 464 9.15 -13.15 -51.05
N PRO A 465 8.45 -14.03 -51.80
CA PRO A 465 7.46 -13.61 -52.80
C PRO A 465 6.36 -12.75 -52.19
N LEU A 466 5.65 -11.99 -53.04
CA LEU A 466 4.50 -11.18 -52.65
C LEU A 466 3.50 -11.99 -51.79
N GLY A 467 3.14 -11.46 -50.63
CA GLY A 467 2.23 -12.09 -49.68
C GLY A 467 2.85 -13.13 -48.72
N SER A 468 4.12 -13.52 -48.90
CA SER A 468 4.77 -14.54 -48.04
C SER A 468 5.21 -14.03 -46.66
N ALA A 469 5.45 -12.74 -46.54
CA ALA A 469 5.76 -12.04 -45.30
C ALA A 469 5.38 -10.57 -45.46
N LYS A 470 4.87 -9.95 -44.39
CA LYS A 470 4.60 -8.50 -44.37
C LYS A 470 5.85 -7.71 -43.99
N MET A 471 6.60 -8.19 -43.00
CA MET A 471 7.82 -7.58 -42.50
C MET A 471 8.94 -8.62 -42.34
N VAL A 472 10.18 -8.21 -42.56
CA VAL A 472 11.40 -8.97 -42.23
C VAL A 472 12.40 -8.08 -41.50
N PHE A 473 13.32 -8.68 -40.74
CA PHE A 473 14.34 -7.95 -39.99
C PHE A 473 15.69 -8.01 -40.71
N ALA A 474 16.27 -6.86 -41.01
CA ALA A 474 17.62 -6.77 -41.53
C ALA A 474 18.64 -6.96 -40.41
N VAL A 475 19.67 -7.77 -40.67
CA VAL A 475 20.80 -7.99 -39.76
C VAL A 475 22.13 -7.62 -40.43
N ASP A 476 23.07 -7.09 -39.65
CA ASP A 476 24.42 -6.82 -40.13
C ASP A 476 25.26 -8.11 -40.22
N GLU A 477 26.53 -7.99 -40.65
CA GLU A 477 27.46 -9.12 -40.76
C GLU A 477 27.71 -9.85 -39.42
N GLY A 478 27.53 -9.15 -38.29
CA GLY A 478 27.63 -9.70 -36.94
C GLY A 478 26.34 -10.34 -36.41
N GLY A 479 25.28 -10.39 -37.22
CA GLY A 479 23.96 -10.89 -36.84
C GLY A 479 23.18 -9.93 -35.92
N ARG A 480 23.56 -8.66 -35.86
CA ARG A 480 22.91 -7.63 -35.03
C ARG A 480 21.80 -6.95 -35.80
N TYR A 481 20.73 -6.59 -35.12
CA TYR A 481 19.58 -5.94 -35.72
C TYR A 481 19.93 -4.56 -36.30
N ALA A 482 19.67 -4.42 -37.60
CA ALA A 482 20.00 -3.24 -38.41
C ALA A 482 18.77 -2.47 -38.92
N GLY A 483 17.55 -3.03 -38.80
CA GLY A 483 16.31 -2.33 -39.16
C GLY A 483 15.18 -3.25 -39.62
N LEU A 484 13.98 -2.68 -39.70
CA LEU A 484 12.77 -3.30 -40.22
C LEU A 484 12.65 -3.05 -41.71
N VAL A 485 12.22 -4.07 -42.44
CA VAL A 485 12.01 -4.02 -43.89
C VAL A 485 10.56 -4.37 -44.18
N ASP A 486 9.85 -3.42 -44.79
CA ASP A 486 8.47 -3.62 -45.25
C ASP A 486 8.49 -4.29 -46.62
N MET A 487 7.93 -5.50 -46.70
CA MET A 487 7.92 -6.26 -47.94
C MET A 487 7.03 -5.62 -49.01
N ALA A 488 6.03 -4.81 -48.64
CA ALA A 488 5.24 -4.06 -49.63
C ALA A 488 6.12 -3.04 -50.35
N ALA A 489 6.96 -2.30 -49.61
CA ALA A 489 7.91 -1.36 -50.19
C ALA A 489 9.00 -2.06 -51.02
N ILE A 490 9.43 -3.26 -50.61
CA ILE A 490 10.41 -4.04 -51.38
C ILE A 490 9.85 -4.50 -52.73
N HIS A 491 8.55 -4.82 -52.81
CA HIS A 491 7.89 -5.26 -54.04
C HIS A 491 7.27 -4.11 -54.86
N ASP A 492 7.63 -2.86 -54.54
CA ASP A 492 7.20 -1.70 -55.31
C ASP A 492 7.80 -1.74 -56.73
N PRO A 493 6.98 -1.62 -57.80
CA PRO A 493 7.45 -1.60 -59.18
C PRO A 493 8.49 -0.52 -59.48
N ASP A 494 8.50 0.59 -58.73
CA ASP A 494 9.48 1.67 -58.91
C ASP A 494 10.91 1.22 -58.61
N LEU A 495 11.09 0.12 -57.87
CA LEU A 495 12.39 -0.46 -57.58
C LEU A 495 12.87 -1.47 -58.63
N ASP A 496 12.06 -1.82 -59.65
CA ASP A 496 12.37 -2.89 -60.59
C ASP A 496 13.67 -2.66 -61.37
N ALA A 497 13.90 -1.43 -61.84
CA ALA A 497 15.10 -1.07 -62.60
C ALA A 497 16.40 -1.17 -61.77
N ALA A 498 16.32 -0.98 -60.46
CA ALA A 498 17.46 -0.94 -59.55
C ALA A 498 17.52 -2.15 -58.60
N ALA A 499 16.66 -3.16 -58.77
CA ALA A 499 16.49 -4.25 -57.82
C ALA A 499 17.75 -5.13 -57.64
N ALA A 500 18.54 -5.29 -58.69
CA ALA A 500 19.78 -6.08 -58.67
C ALA A 500 20.92 -5.37 -57.92
N GLU A 501 20.92 -4.04 -57.84
CA GLU A 501 22.00 -3.23 -57.26
C GLU A 501 21.65 -2.69 -55.87
N THR A 502 20.37 -2.39 -55.64
CA THR A 502 19.90 -1.80 -54.38
C THR A 502 19.98 -2.82 -53.25
N ARG A 503 20.66 -2.45 -52.16
CA ARG A 503 20.79 -3.29 -50.96
C ARG A 503 19.72 -2.99 -49.92
N ILE A 504 19.36 -4.02 -49.16
CA ILE A 504 18.35 -3.92 -48.08
C ILE A 504 18.74 -2.89 -47.02
N ALA A 505 20.04 -2.71 -46.75
CA ALA A 505 20.53 -1.68 -45.83
C ALA A 505 20.02 -0.26 -46.15
N ALA A 506 19.80 0.08 -47.42
CA ALA A 506 19.30 1.39 -47.83
C ALA A 506 17.78 1.57 -47.61
N LEU A 507 17.04 0.46 -47.50
CA LEU A 507 15.58 0.43 -47.38
C LEU A 507 15.11 0.03 -45.97
N ALA A 508 16.00 -0.53 -45.15
CA ALA A 508 15.74 -0.84 -43.76
C ALA A 508 15.52 0.44 -42.94
N ARG A 509 14.42 0.51 -42.18
CA ARG A 509 14.05 1.67 -41.35
C ARG A 509 13.95 1.29 -39.89
N LYS A 510 13.83 2.29 -39.00
CA LYS A 510 13.49 2.11 -37.59
C LYS A 510 14.46 1.17 -36.84
N ALA A 511 15.77 1.35 -37.05
CA ALA A 511 16.82 0.56 -36.40
C ALA A 511 16.81 0.65 -34.86
N ASP A 512 16.26 1.73 -34.29
CA ASP A 512 16.13 1.91 -32.84
C ASP A 512 14.77 1.46 -32.28
N ALA A 513 13.82 1.10 -33.14
CA ALA A 513 12.52 0.58 -32.73
C ALA A 513 12.67 -0.90 -32.35
N VAL A 514 12.92 -1.16 -31.07
CA VAL A 514 13.22 -2.49 -30.53
C VAL A 514 12.53 -2.71 -29.20
N LEU A 515 12.37 -3.96 -28.80
CA LEU A 515 11.90 -4.39 -27.48
C LEU A 515 13.02 -5.10 -26.71
N MET A 516 13.00 -4.98 -25.40
CA MET A 516 13.86 -5.73 -24.48
C MET A 516 13.07 -6.86 -23.82
N PRO A 517 13.70 -7.99 -23.43
CA PRO A 517 12.98 -9.16 -22.92
C PRO A 517 12.15 -8.88 -21.66
N GLY A 518 12.61 -7.91 -20.85
CA GLY A 518 11.94 -7.48 -19.62
C GLY A 518 10.94 -6.34 -19.79
N ASP A 519 10.74 -5.79 -20.99
CA ASP A 519 9.72 -4.74 -21.21
C ASP A 519 8.33 -5.31 -20.91
N ASP A 520 7.55 -4.64 -20.06
CA ASP A 520 6.19 -5.03 -19.74
C ASP A 520 5.19 -4.69 -20.86
N ALA A 521 3.97 -5.23 -20.79
CA ALA A 521 2.99 -5.06 -21.86
C ALA A 521 2.64 -3.59 -22.14
N ARG A 522 2.64 -2.71 -21.12
CA ARG A 522 2.39 -1.26 -21.32
C ARG A 522 3.55 -0.62 -22.08
N THR A 523 4.79 -0.96 -21.72
CA THR A 523 6.00 -0.48 -22.40
C THR A 523 6.02 -0.98 -23.85
N VAL A 524 5.68 -2.25 -24.08
CA VAL A 524 5.56 -2.84 -25.42
C VAL A 524 4.56 -2.06 -26.27
N LEU A 525 3.33 -1.83 -25.76
CA LEU A 525 2.30 -1.07 -26.48
C LEU A 525 2.69 0.40 -26.71
N SER A 526 3.34 1.04 -25.73
CA SER A 526 3.84 2.41 -25.89
C SER A 526 4.93 2.50 -26.96
N ARG A 527 5.81 1.49 -27.06
CA ARG A 527 6.83 1.44 -28.12
C ARG A 527 6.22 1.20 -29.49
N PHE A 528 5.17 0.39 -29.61
CA PHE A 528 4.40 0.28 -30.85
C PHE A 528 3.78 1.61 -31.26
N GLY A 529 3.10 2.30 -30.33
CA GLY A 529 2.50 3.61 -30.62
C GLY A 529 3.51 4.70 -31.02
N LYS A 530 4.74 4.67 -30.48
CA LYS A 530 5.83 5.59 -30.89
C LYS A 530 6.48 5.20 -32.22
N ALA A 531 6.63 3.90 -32.46
CA ALA A 531 7.30 3.40 -33.65
C ALA A 531 6.39 3.44 -34.89
N GLU A 532 5.06 3.36 -34.69
CA GLU A 532 4.02 3.28 -35.72
C GLU A 532 4.26 2.11 -36.68
N VAL A 533 4.52 0.93 -36.13
CA VAL A 533 4.77 -0.30 -36.87
C VAL A 533 3.95 -1.45 -36.29
N GLU A 534 3.64 -2.46 -37.08
CA GLU A 534 2.85 -3.60 -36.59
C GLU A 534 3.69 -4.68 -35.90
N VAL A 535 5.01 -4.66 -36.09
CA VAL A 535 5.93 -5.69 -35.59
C VAL A 535 7.21 -5.05 -35.06
N LEU A 536 7.66 -5.49 -33.89
CA LEU A 536 8.94 -5.09 -33.29
C LEU A 536 9.79 -6.30 -32.92
N PRO A 537 11.11 -6.26 -33.14
CA PRO A 537 12.02 -7.31 -32.71
C PRO A 537 12.26 -7.22 -31.19
N VAL A 538 12.46 -8.38 -30.57
CA VAL A 538 12.96 -8.49 -29.19
C VAL A 538 14.44 -8.82 -29.25
N LEU A 539 15.26 -7.98 -28.63
CA LEU A 539 16.72 -8.15 -28.62
C LEU A 539 17.20 -8.86 -27.35
N SER A 540 18.35 -9.53 -27.42
CA SER A 540 19.01 -10.17 -26.27
C SER A 540 19.42 -9.15 -25.20
N SER A 541 20.05 -8.05 -25.64
CA SER A 541 20.46 -6.93 -24.80
C SER A 541 20.64 -5.65 -25.63
N PRO A 542 20.72 -4.47 -24.99
CA PRO A 542 21.01 -3.21 -25.69
C PRO A 542 22.37 -3.19 -26.40
N THR A 543 23.35 -3.97 -25.93
CA THR A 543 24.72 -3.98 -26.46
C THR A 543 24.94 -5.04 -27.54
N ASP A 544 24.43 -6.26 -27.33
CA ASP A 544 24.60 -7.39 -28.26
C ASP A 544 23.65 -7.26 -29.47
N ARG A 545 22.46 -6.67 -29.26
CA ARG A 545 21.47 -6.37 -30.32
C ARG A 545 21.09 -7.55 -31.22
N ARG A 546 21.23 -8.79 -30.74
CA ARG A 546 20.78 -9.99 -31.46
C ARG A 546 19.29 -10.19 -31.27
N ILE A 547 18.59 -10.58 -32.35
CA ILE A 547 17.15 -10.83 -32.31
C ILE A 547 16.91 -12.21 -31.70
N ILE A 548 16.16 -12.26 -30.60
CA ILE A 548 15.75 -13.50 -29.94
C ILE A 548 14.28 -13.87 -30.20
N GLY A 549 13.53 -12.94 -30.80
CA GLY A 549 12.13 -13.11 -31.17
C GLY A 549 11.52 -11.81 -31.69
N TYR A 550 10.21 -11.80 -31.88
CA TYR A 550 9.45 -10.61 -32.24
C TYR A 550 8.06 -10.62 -31.62
N VAL A 551 7.48 -9.44 -31.46
CA VAL A 551 6.09 -9.25 -31.00
C VAL A 551 5.32 -8.55 -32.12
N THR A 552 4.03 -8.89 -32.27
CA THR A 552 3.10 -8.12 -33.11
C THR A 552 2.19 -7.26 -32.24
N GLU A 553 1.86 -6.07 -32.72
CA GLU A 553 0.99 -5.13 -32.00
C GLU A 553 -0.39 -5.75 -31.71
N SER A 554 -0.99 -6.39 -32.71
CA SER A 554 -2.29 -7.07 -32.58
C SER A 554 -2.30 -8.16 -31.52
N PHE A 555 -1.21 -8.93 -31.39
CA PHE A 555 -1.10 -9.96 -30.36
C PHE A 555 -0.88 -9.35 -28.98
N ALA A 556 -0.02 -8.33 -28.88
CA ALA A 556 0.18 -7.59 -27.63
C ALA A 556 -1.13 -6.95 -27.14
N LEU A 557 -1.85 -6.25 -28.02
CA LEU A 557 -3.16 -5.65 -27.73
C LEU A 557 -4.18 -6.70 -27.32
N ARG A 558 -4.32 -7.79 -28.08
CA ARG A 558 -5.26 -8.87 -27.73
C ARG A 558 -4.93 -9.48 -26.38
N ARG A 559 -3.66 -9.78 -26.09
CA ARG A 559 -3.25 -10.35 -24.80
C ARG A 559 -3.46 -9.35 -23.66
N TYR A 560 -3.23 -8.06 -23.89
CA TYR A 560 -3.53 -6.98 -22.97
C TYR A 560 -5.04 -6.77 -22.74
N SER A 561 -5.88 -6.97 -23.75
CA SER A 561 -7.35 -6.89 -23.59
C SER A 561 -7.89 -8.12 -22.89
N GLN A 562 -7.47 -9.34 -23.28
CA GLN A 562 -7.86 -10.58 -22.62
C GLN A 562 -7.44 -10.61 -21.14
N ALA A 563 -6.27 -10.08 -20.86
CA ALA A 563 -5.79 -9.79 -19.52
C ALA A 563 -6.75 -8.93 -18.71
N LEU A 564 -7.12 -7.78 -19.29
CA LEU A 564 -7.98 -6.79 -18.66
C LEU A 564 -9.41 -7.33 -18.46
N GLU A 565 -9.91 -8.09 -19.44
CA GLU A 565 -11.20 -8.79 -19.37
C GLU A 565 -11.19 -9.91 -18.33
N ARG A 566 -10.12 -10.71 -18.28
CA ARG A 566 -9.95 -11.73 -17.25
C ARG A 566 -9.92 -11.10 -15.86
N GLN A 567 -9.27 -9.95 -15.71
CA GLN A 567 -9.29 -9.19 -14.46
C GLN A 567 -10.72 -8.73 -14.14
N ARG A 568 -11.43 -8.11 -15.08
CA ARG A 568 -12.83 -7.70 -14.86
C ARG A 568 -13.72 -8.88 -14.49
N GLY A 569 -13.56 -10.03 -15.13
CA GLY A 569 -14.28 -11.26 -14.81
C GLY A 569 -13.92 -11.81 -13.43
N GLU A 570 -12.63 -11.81 -13.06
CA GLU A 570 -12.17 -12.21 -11.72
C GLU A 570 -12.68 -11.25 -10.62
N ASP A 571 -12.70 -9.94 -10.87
CA ASP A 571 -13.21 -8.93 -9.94
C ASP A 571 -14.75 -9.03 -9.78
N LEU A 572 -15.46 -9.32 -10.87
CA LEU A 572 -16.92 -9.51 -10.88
C LEU A 572 -17.36 -10.92 -10.44
N GLY A 573 -16.44 -11.86 -10.23
CA GLY A 573 -16.76 -13.26 -9.93
C GLY A 573 -17.41 -14.02 -11.09
N GLU A 574 -17.35 -13.48 -12.31
CA GLU A 574 -17.90 -14.11 -13.50
C GLU A 574 -16.97 -15.26 -13.95
N ARG A 575 -17.54 -16.46 -14.08
CA ARG A 575 -16.86 -17.58 -14.75
C ARG A 575 -16.67 -17.15 -16.21
N GLY A 576 -15.42 -17.05 -16.64
CA GLY A 576 -15.12 -16.65 -18.02
C GLY A 576 -15.88 -17.53 -19.02
N LEU A 577 -16.63 -16.89 -19.93
CA LEU A 577 -17.25 -17.51 -21.11
C LEU A 577 -16.23 -18.24 -22.02
N TRP A 578 -14.93 -18.07 -21.76
CA TRP A 578 -13.82 -18.59 -22.54
C TRP A 578 -12.85 -19.48 -21.75
N GLY A 579 -13.29 -20.08 -20.65
CA GLY A 579 -12.53 -21.11 -19.95
C GLY A 579 -12.45 -22.40 -20.76
N ARG A 580 -11.34 -22.64 -21.46
CA ARG A 580 -10.90 -24.02 -21.75
C ARG A 580 -9.97 -24.46 -20.63
N ASP A 581 -10.24 -25.68 -20.16
CA ASP A 581 -9.54 -26.43 -19.13
C ASP A 581 -8.01 -26.46 -19.29
#